data_AF-A0A1D9BFY8-F1
#
_entry.id   AF-A0A1D9BFY8-F1
#
_cell.length_a   1.000
_cell.length_b   1.000
_cell.length_c   1.000
_cell.angle_alpha   90.00
_cell.angle_beta   90.00
_cell.angle_gamma   90.00
#
_symmetry.space_group_name_H-M   'P 1'
#
loop_
_entity.id
_entity.type
_entity.pdbx_description
1 polymer ?
#
loop_
_entity_poly.entity_id
_entity_poly.type
_entity_poly.pdbx_seq_one_letter_code
_entity_poly.pdbx_strand_id
1 'polypeptide(L)'
;MSTESTTHLICAPDFDDPATVAALCASPGAHVDADAVLLTLRQGDGSERHVGAPDAGTLACFTVAVGDPVQPGELVALMDIVEAPTGWLFPPAGTVAADTPDTDWLTVSTAAARLAARLGVDLAELPAGDRIDVADVEHYVRERLARR
;
A
#
# COMPACT_ATOMS: atom_id res chain seq x y z
N MET A 1 -4.08 -23.59 -8.98
CA MET A 1 -3.76 -22.21 -8.58
C MET A 1 -4.89 -21.78 -7.67
N SER A 2 -4.67 -21.82 -6.36
CA SER A 2 -5.68 -21.44 -5.38
C SER A 2 -5.74 -19.92 -5.38
N THR A 3 -6.81 -19.36 -5.91
CA THR A 3 -7.13 -17.94 -5.72
C THR A 3 -7.50 -17.77 -4.26
N GLU A 4 -6.61 -17.16 -3.48
CA GLU A 4 -6.88 -16.78 -2.08
C GLU A 4 -7.78 -15.54 -2.11
N SER A 5 -9.07 -15.81 -2.23
CA SER A 5 -10.14 -14.83 -2.11
C SER A 5 -10.31 -14.46 -0.63
N THR A 6 -10.14 -13.17 -0.30
CA THR A 6 -10.37 -12.67 1.06
C THR A 6 -11.69 -11.89 1.11
N THR A 7 -12.59 -12.30 1.99
CA THR A 7 -13.89 -11.64 2.15
C THR A 7 -13.74 -10.43 3.06
N HIS A 8 -13.86 -9.24 2.48
CA HIS A 8 -13.90 -7.96 3.20
C HIS A 8 -15.33 -7.51 3.50
N LEU A 9 -15.51 -6.99 4.70
CA LEU A 9 -16.74 -6.36 5.17
C LEU A 9 -16.69 -4.88 4.82
N ILE A 10 -17.65 -4.40 4.02
CA ILE A 10 -17.78 -3.00 3.66
C ILE A 10 -18.76 -2.36 4.65
N CYS A 11 -18.23 -1.47 5.48
CA CYS A 11 -19.03 -0.68 6.42
C CYS A 11 -19.41 0.68 5.82
N ALA A 12 -20.50 1.24 6.29
CA ALA A 12 -20.89 2.60 5.97
C ALA A 12 -19.83 3.60 6.48
N PRO A 13 -19.50 4.65 5.71
CA PRO A 13 -18.57 5.69 6.14
C PRO A 13 -19.09 6.39 7.40
N ASP A 14 -18.21 7.05 8.14
CA ASP A 14 -18.61 7.82 9.31
C ASP A 14 -19.43 9.05 8.89
N PHE A 15 -20.59 9.24 9.50
CA PHE A 15 -21.49 10.38 9.28
C PHE A 15 -22.21 10.76 10.58
N ASP A 16 -22.43 12.07 10.77
CA ASP A 16 -23.08 12.64 11.96
C ASP A 16 -24.60 12.37 12.01
N ASP A 17 -25.27 12.25 10.86
CA ASP A 17 -26.72 12.12 10.74
C ASP A 17 -27.14 10.80 10.06
N PRO A 18 -28.30 10.21 10.43
CA PRO A 18 -28.79 8.99 9.80
C PRO A 18 -28.99 9.19 8.29
N ALA A 19 -28.44 8.26 7.51
CA ALA A 19 -28.50 8.29 6.06
C ALA A 19 -29.45 7.22 5.52
N THR A 20 -29.95 7.41 4.31
CA THR A 20 -30.78 6.45 3.59
C THR A 20 -30.10 6.05 2.28
N VAL A 21 -30.15 4.78 1.90
CA VAL A 21 -29.60 4.32 0.61
C VAL A 21 -30.37 4.95 -0.55
N ALA A 22 -29.70 5.78 -1.34
CA ALA A 22 -30.30 6.47 -2.49
C ALA A 22 -30.25 5.62 -3.76
N ALA A 23 -29.11 4.96 -4.01
CA ALA A 23 -28.91 4.11 -5.18
C ALA A 23 -27.82 3.05 -4.91
N LEU A 24 -28.01 1.87 -5.50
CA LEU A 24 -27.00 0.81 -5.58
C LEU A 24 -26.39 0.86 -6.98
N CYS A 25 -25.12 1.25 -7.09
CA CYS A 25 -24.41 1.36 -8.37
C CYS A 25 -23.75 0.03 -8.77
N ALA A 26 -23.43 -0.81 -7.80
CA ALA A 26 -22.97 -2.18 -8.01
C ALA A 26 -24.10 -3.20 -7.84
N SER A 27 -23.90 -4.41 -8.35
CA SER A 27 -24.80 -5.55 -8.17
C SER A 27 -24.07 -6.73 -7.52
N PRO A 28 -24.73 -7.56 -6.72
CA PRO A 28 -24.12 -8.78 -6.20
C PRO A 28 -23.72 -9.70 -7.36
N GLY A 29 -22.48 -10.20 -7.30
CA GLY A 29 -21.81 -10.94 -8.37
C GLY A 29 -21.12 -10.07 -9.42
N ALA A 30 -21.24 -8.74 -9.36
CA ALA A 30 -20.53 -7.85 -10.27
C ALA A 30 -19.07 -7.66 -9.84
N HIS A 31 -18.19 -7.64 -10.83
CA HIS A 31 -16.81 -7.22 -10.64
C HIS A 31 -16.75 -5.69 -10.56
N VAL A 32 -16.03 -5.16 -9.57
CA VAL A 32 -15.85 -3.73 -9.34
C VAL A 32 -14.36 -3.46 -9.10
N ASP A 33 -13.87 -2.36 -9.66
CA ASP A 33 -12.47 -1.94 -9.53
C ASP A 33 -12.18 -1.29 -8.17
N ALA A 34 -10.90 -1.13 -7.83
CA ALA A 34 -10.48 -0.37 -6.66
C ALA A 34 -10.99 1.08 -6.75
N ASP A 35 -11.47 1.63 -5.63
CA ASP A 35 -12.08 2.97 -5.56
C ASP A 35 -13.44 3.11 -6.29
N ALA A 36 -14.01 2.03 -6.84
CA ALA A 36 -15.29 2.09 -7.54
C ALA A 36 -16.46 2.35 -6.58
N VAL A 37 -17.40 3.23 -6.96
CA VAL A 37 -18.58 3.55 -6.15
C VAL A 37 -19.57 2.39 -6.12
N LEU A 38 -19.79 1.81 -4.94
CA LEU A 38 -20.71 0.68 -4.73
C LEU A 38 -22.15 1.16 -4.53
N LEU A 39 -22.33 2.16 -3.67
CA LEU A 39 -23.63 2.71 -3.32
C LEU A 39 -23.53 4.20 -2.95
N THR A 40 -24.65 4.88 -3.10
CA THR A 40 -24.82 6.28 -2.71
C THR A 40 -25.75 6.35 -1.50
N LEU A 41 -25.27 6.99 -0.44
CA LEU A 41 -26.05 7.32 0.75
C LEU A 41 -26.50 8.77 0.67
N ARG A 42 -27.76 9.03 0.98
CA ARG A 42 -28.31 10.38 1.11
C ARG A 42 -28.61 10.64 2.58
N GLN A 43 -27.95 11.64 3.14
CA GLN A 43 -28.16 12.11 4.50
C GLN A 43 -29.45 12.94 4.60
N GLY A 44 -29.98 13.08 5.82
CA GLY A 44 -31.21 13.84 6.08
C GLY A 44 -31.11 15.34 5.76
N ASP A 45 -29.91 15.88 5.66
CA ASP A 45 -29.61 17.26 5.25
C ASP A 45 -29.60 17.46 3.72
N GLY A 46 -29.73 16.38 2.94
CA GLY A 46 -29.63 16.39 1.48
C GLY A 46 -28.22 16.19 0.92
N SER A 47 -27.22 15.98 1.78
CA SER A 47 -25.85 15.65 1.37
C SER A 47 -25.75 14.20 0.92
N GLU A 48 -25.03 13.96 -0.17
CA GLU A 48 -24.77 12.61 -0.67
C GLU A 48 -23.34 12.19 -0.34
N ARG A 49 -23.17 10.96 0.13
CA ARG A 49 -21.86 10.33 0.39
C ARG A 49 -21.78 9.02 -0.36
N HIS A 50 -20.66 8.80 -1.04
CA HIS A 50 -20.40 7.59 -1.80
C HIS A 50 -19.63 6.59 -0.96
N VAL A 51 -20.04 5.33 -1.02
CA VAL A 51 -19.28 4.22 -0.43
C VAL A 51 -18.53 3.54 -1.56
N GLY A 52 -17.20 3.67 -1.54
CA GLY A 52 -16.30 3.05 -2.51
C GLY A 52 -15.93 1.62 -2.12
N ALA A 53 -15.54 0.82 -3.10
CA ALA A 53 -14.86 -0.44 -2.88
C ALA A 53 -13.44 -0.17 -2.37
N PRO A 54 -12.98 -0.85 -1.31
CA PRO A 54 -11.63 -0.67 -0.79
C PRO A 54 -10.56 -1.17 -1.78
N ASP A 55 -10.89 -2.16 -2.60
CA ASP A 55 -9.97 -2.77 -3.56
C ASP A 55 -10.75 -3.46 -4.70
N ALA A 56 -10.06 -3.94 -5.74
CA ALA A 56 -10.71 -4.58 -6.89
C ALA A 56 -11.17 -6.01 -6.55
N GLY A 57 -12.41 -6.36 -6.88
CA GLY A 57 -12.96 -7.66 -6.50
C GLY A 57 -14.38 -7.89 -6.97
N THR A 58 -15.02 -8.90 -6.40
CA THR A 58 -16.40 -9.27 -6.71
C THR A 58 -17.29 -8.94 -5.53
N LEU A 59 -18.36 -8.18 -5.76
CA LEU A 59 -19.33 -7.92 -4.71
C LEU A 59 -20.08 -9.22 -4.38
N ALA A 60 -19.98 -9.72 -3.16
CA ALA A 60 -20.63 -10.97 -2.79
C ALA A 60 -22.13 -10.75 -2.51
N CYS A 61 -22.46 -9.80 -1.63
CA CYS A 61 -23.84 -9.55 -1.21
C CYS A 61 -24.00 -8.14 -0.62
N PHE A 62 -25.18 -7.54 -0.80
CA PHE A 62 -25.60 -6.35 -0.04
C PHE A 62 -26.49 -6.77 1.13
N THR A 63 -26.25 -6.18 2.30
CA THR A 63 -27.11 -6.32 3.48
C THR A 63 -28.19 -5.23 3.54
N VAL A 64 -28.06 -4.19 2.72
CA VAL A 64 -28.96 -3.04 2.65
C VAL A 64 -29.67 -2.96 1.29
N ALA A 65 -30.83 -2.30 1.27
CA ALA A 65 -31.61 -2.05 0.05
C ALA A 65 -31.80 -0.55 -0.19
N VAL A 66 -32.19 -0.18 -1.41
CA VAL A 66 -32.54 1.21 -1.72
C VAL A 66 -33.72 1.66 -0.84
N GLY A 67 -33.56 2.77 -0.14
CA GLY A 67 -34.54 3.29 0.82
C GLY A 67 -34.34 2.84 2.27
N ASP A 68 -33.34 1.99 2.55
CA ASP A 68 -33.08 1.50 3.90
C ASP A 68 -32.25 2.51 4.71
N PRO A 69 -32.54 2.72 6.01
CA PRO A 69 -31.75 3.59 6.87
C PRO A 69 -30.45 2.91 7.28
N VAL A 70 -29.32 3.61 7.14
CA VAL A 70 -27.98 3.09 7.45
C VAL A 70 -27.36 3.93 8.57
N GLN A 71 -26.71 3.26 9.52
CA GLN A 71 -25.95 3.90 10.61
C GLN A 71 -24.44 3.94 10.31
N PRO A 72 -23.69 4.88 10.92
CA PRO A 72 -22.24 4.95 10.71
C PRO A 72 -21.58 3.67 11.22
N GLY A 73 -20.68 3.10 10.42
CA GLY A 73 -20.01 1.84 10.74
C GLY A 73 -20.87 0.58 10.59
N GLU A 74 -22.11 0.69 10.11
CA GLU A 74 -22.97 -0.47 9.87
C GLU A 74 -22.51 -1.26 8.63
N LEU A 75 -22.65 -2.58 8.67
CA LEU A 75 -22.31 -3.45 7.54
C LEU A 75 -23.31 -3.23 6.40
N VAL A 76 -22.81 -2.74 5.26
CA VAL A 76 -23.63 -2.46 4.07
C VAL A 76 -23.42 -3.47 2.93
N ALA A 77 -22.22 -4.03 2.81
CA ALA A 77 -21.92 -5.02 1.80
C ALA A 77 -20.80 -5.97 2.22
N LEU A 78 -20.75 -7.13 1.56
CA LEU A 78 -19.63 -8.06 1.60
C LEU A 78 -19.00 -8.10 0.22
N MET A 79 -17.68 -7.98 0.17
CA MET A 79 -16.92 -8.00 -1.07
C MET A 79 -15.83 -9.06 -0.98
N ASP A 80 -15.74 -9.91 -1.99
CA ASP A 80 -14.65 -10.84 -2.15
C ASP A 80 -13.56 -10.17 -2.96
N ILE A 81 -12.51 -9.74 -2.27
CA ILE A 81 -11.38 -9.10 -2.89
C ILE A 81 -10.45 -10.22 -3.31
N VAL A 82 -10.18 -10.27 -4.60
CA VAL A 82 -9.08 -11.08 -5.08
C VAL A 82 -7.85 -10.28 -4.71
N GLU A 83 -7.22 -10.61 -3.59
CA GLU A 83 -5.86 -10.16 -3.36
C GLU A 83 -5.07 -10.73 -4.54
N ALA A 84 -4.81 -9.87 -5.54
CA ALA A 84 -3.62 -10.06 -6.33
C ALA A 84 -2.54 -10.22 -5.28
N PRO A 85 -1.78 -11.33 -5.26
CA PRO A 85 -0.68 -11.43 -4.34
C PRO A 85 0.16 -10.19 -4.60
N THR A 86 0.10 -9.23 -3.69
CA THR A 86 1.22 -8.37 -3.40
C THR A 86 2.20 -9.29 -2.67
N GLY A 87 2.68 -10.34 -3.35
CA GLY A 87 3.74 -10.07 -4.28
C GLY A 87 4.61 -8.95 -3.75
N TRP A 88 5.20 -9.19 -2.59
CA TRP A 88 6.55 -8.75 -2.35
C TRP A 88 7.43 -9.35 -3.47
N LEU A 89 7.35 -8.74 -4.64
CA LEU A 89 8.25 -8.92 -5.75
C LEU A 89 8.27 -7.56 -6.44
N PHE A 90 9.32 -6.81 -6.13
CA PHE A 90 10.14 -6.10 -7.10
C PHE A 90 9.42 -5.70 -8.41
N PRO A 91 9.26 -4.40 -8.72
CA PRO A 91 9.15 -4.02 -10.13
C PRO A 91 10.38 -4.60 -10.87
N PRO A 92 10.21 -5.32 -12.00
CA PRO A 92 11.35 -5.64 -12.85
C PRO A 92 11.91 -4.31 -13.36
N ALA A 93 13.12 -4.00 -12.92
CA ALA A 93 14.03 -2.98 -13.44
C ALA A 93 13.44 -1.99 -14.46
N GLY A 94 13.13 -0.78 -14.00
CA GLY A 94 12.75 0.33 -14.86
C GLY A 94 12.62 1.65 -14.11
N THR A 95 13.76 2.26 -13.80
CA THR A 95 13.93 3.67 -13.43
C THR A 95 13.11 4.17 -12.22
N VAL A 96 13.64 3.94 -11.01
CA VAL A 96 13.38 4.83 -9.88
C VAL A 96 14.25 6.08 -10.05
N ALA A 97 13.71 7.07 -10.76
CA ALA A 97 14.02 8.46 -10.48
C ALA A 97 12.95 8.94 -9.49
N ALA A 98 13.23 8.74 -8.20
CA ALA A 98 12.55 9.46 -7.13
C ALA A 98 13.66 9.91 -6.17
N ASP A 99 14.08 11.13 -6.45
CA ASP A 99 14.92 11.99 -5.65
C ASP A 99 14.30 12.17 -4.24
N THR A 100 15.21 12.18 -3.25
CA THR A 100 15.07 12.61 -1.84
C THR A 100 14.01 11.95 -0.94
N PRO A 101 14.46 11.36 0.18
CA PRO A 101 14.31 12.11 1.41
C PRO A 101 15.67 12.63 1.91
N ASP A 102 15.72 13.95 2.11
CA ASP A 102 16.60 14.59 3.08
C ASP A 102 16.47 13.86 4.42
N THR A 103 17.39 12.94 4.66
CA THR A 103 17.75 12.49 5.99
C THR A 103 19.26 12.48 5.97
N ASP A 104 19.88 13.08 6.99
CA ASP A 104 21.32 13.20 7.25
C ASP A 104 21.97 11.80 7.42
N TRP A 105 21.79 10.93 6.43
CA TRP A 105 22.16 9.53 6.43
C TRP A 105 23.11 9.31 5.27
N LEU A 106 24.30 8.78 5.58
CA LEU A 106 25.28 8.41 4.57
C LEU A 106 24.64 7.53 3.51
N THR A 107 24.67 7.97 2.26
CA THR A 107 24.14 7.19 1.14
C THR A 107 25.12 6.08 0.81
N VAL A 108 24.78 4.82 1.08
CA VAL A 108 25.65 3.67 0.77
C VAL A 108 25.15 2.94 -0.46
N SER A 109 26.00 2.81 -1.48
CA SER A 109 25.70 1.99 -2.66
C SER A 109 25.51 0.51 -2.27
N THR A 110 24.50 -0.17 -2.81
CA THR A 110 24.22 -1.61 -2.51
C THR A 110 25.43 -2.51 -2.74
N ALA A 111 26.24 -2.20 -3.75
CA ALA A 111 27.48 -2.93 -4.03
C ALA A 111 28.53 -2.73 -2.92
N ALA A 112 28.64 -1.52 -2.36
CA ALA A 112 29.56 -1.21 -1.27
C ALA A 112 29.16 -1.92 0.03
N ALA A 113 27.87 -1.91 0.38
CA ALA A 113 27.34 -2.62 1.55
C ALA A 113 27.61 -4.13 1.48
N ARG A 114 27.43 -4.74 0.29
CA ARG A 114 27.71 -6.17 0.08
C ARG A 114 29.20 -6.49 0.20
N LEU A 115 30.07 -5.61 -0.29
CA LEU A 115 31.52 -5.80 -0.18
C LEU A 115 31.98 -5.68 1.28
N ALA A 116 31.50 -4.66 1.99
CA ALA A 116 31.81 -4.44 3.41
C ALA A 116 31.35 -5.62 4.29
N ALA A 117 30.13 -6.12 4.08
CA ALA A 117 29.62 -7.29 4.78
C ALA A 117 30.45 -8.56 4.52
N ARG A 118 30.96 -8.74 3.29
CA ARG A 118 31.82 -9.88 2.95
C ARG A 118 33.19 -9.80 3.63
N LEU A 119 33.72 -8.60 3.77
CA LEU A 119 35.06 -8.33 4.28
C LEU A 119 35.09 -8.05 5.78
N GLY A 120 33.92 -7.99 6.44
CA GLY A 120 33.79 -7.68 7.87
C GLY A 120 34.18 -6.23 8.20
N VAL A 121 33.92 -5.31 7.27
CA VAL A 121 34.25 -3.89 7.39
C VAL A 121 33.05 -3.13 7.95
N ASP A 122 33.28 -2.32 8.98
CA ASP A 122 32.26 -1.43 9.53
C ASP A 122 32.12 -0.18 8.66
N LEU A 123 30.89 0.11 8.22
CA LEU A 123 30.63 1.19 7.28
C LEU A 123 30.78 2.59 7.90
N ALA A 124 30.73 2.70 9.23
CA ALA A 124 30.91 3.97 9.93
C ALA A 124 32.40 4.35 10.11
N GLU A 125 33.33 3.41 9.89
CA GLU A 125 34.77 3.66 9.92
C GLU A 125 35.33 4.20 8.59
N LEU A 126 34.52 4.18 7.51
CA LEU A 126 34.94 4.72 6.23
C LEU A 126 34.99 6.25 6.26
N PRO A 127 35.91 6.87 5.49
CA PRO A 127 35.98 8.32 5.40
C PRO A 127 34.62 8.88 4.95
N ALA A 128 33.99 9.64 5.84
CA ALA A 128 32.64 10.17 5.67
C ALA A 128 32.60 11.19 4.51
N GLY A 129 32.20 10.71 3.34
CA GLY A 129 31.55 11.52 2.32
C GLY A 129 30.03 11.35 2.42
N ASP A 130 29.30 12.23 1.75
CA ASP A 130 27.84 12.15 1.58
C ASP A 130 27.39 10.78 0.99
N ARG A 131 28.32 10.12 0.26
CA ARG A 131 28.09 8.84 -0.39
C ARG A 131 29.29 7.89 -0.23
N ILE A 132 29.02 6.61 0.10
CA ILE A 132 29.99 5.52 0.12
C ILE A 132 29.78 4.61 -1.09
N ASP A 133 30.83 4.46 -1.90
CA ASP A 133 30.90 3.52 -3.01
C ASP A 133 31.86 2.35 -2.73
N VAL A 134 31.87 1.38 -3.64
CA VAL A 134 32.73 0.19 -3.55
C VAL A 134 34.21 0.57 -3.47
N ALA A 135 34.63 1.60 -4.21
CA ALA A 135 36.00 2.07 -4.24
C ALA A 135 36.48 2.54 -2.86
N ASP A 136 35.60 3.17 -2.07
CA ASP A 136 35.92 3.64 -0.72
C ASP A 136 36.15 2.47 0.23
N VAL A 137 35.33 1.41 0.13
CA VAL A 137 35.49 0.18 0.92
C VAL A 137 36.78 -0.55 0.56
N GLU A 138 37.08 -0.66 -0.74
CA GLU A 138 38.33 -1.29 -1.21
C GLU A 138 39.57 -0.52 -0.76
N HIS A 139 39.53 0.81 -0.84
CA HIS A 139 40.62 1.67 -0.40
C HIS A 139 40.84 1.55 1.11
N TYR A 140 39.77 1.60 1.91
CA TYR A 140 39.83 1.42 3.36
C TYR A 140 40.42 0.06 3.76
N VAL A 141 39.99 -1.03 3.12
CA VAL A 141 40.53 -2.37 3.38
C VAL A 141 42.01 -2.46 3.02
N ARG A 142 42.40 -1.88 1.88
CA ARG A 142 43.80 -1.84 1.44
C ARG A 142 44.67 -1.09 2.45
N GLU A 143 44.23 0.06 2.96
CA GLU A 143 44.94 0.81 4.00
C GLU A 143 45.01 0.04 5.32
N ARG A 144 43.92 -0.61 5.73
CA ARG A 144 43.86 -1.40 6.97
C ARG A 144 44.80 -2.59 6.94
N LEU A 145 44.94 -3.25 5.79
CA LEU A 145 45.90 -4.34 5.58
C LEU A 145 47.34 -3.83 5.48
N ALA A 146 47.57 -2.66 4.89
CA ALA A 146 48.92 -2.07 4.78
C ALA A 146 49.47 -1.55 6.11
N ARG A 147 48.60 -1.28 7.11
CA ARG A 147 48.98 -0.84 8.46
C ARG A 147 49.14 -2.00 9.45
N ARG A 148 49.04 -3.25 9.00
CA ARG A 148 49.21 -4.47 9.78
C ARG A 148 50.53 -5.13 9.47
#